data_AF-A0A7X8UHL3-F1
#
_entry.id   AF-A0A7X8UHL3-F1
#
_cell.length_a   1.000
_cell.length_b   1.000
_cell.length_c   1.000
_cell.angle_alpha   90.00
_cell.angle_beta   90.00
_cell.angle_gamma   90.00
#
_symmetry.space_group_name_H-M   'P 1'
#
loop_
_entity.id
_entity.type
_entity.pdbx_description
1 polymer ?
#
loop_
_entity_poly.entity_id
_entity_poly.type
_entity_poly.pdbx_seq_one_letter_code
_entity_poly.pdbx_strand_id
1 'polypeptide(L)'
;MNHSLNESRIPVKGLLAGYLVTVALLLGFLFWAFASRSFMFAQPQGIDARLLLVFSFMAVVVPLFFFALIGIWLFIYQDAGRRGMNQWLWTLIAIFTPNLIGIILYLILRRPLLSPCPGCGSRVEPQLAYCPDCGCQLKKKCPACGAGLEPESRFCGNCGTKL
;
A
#
# COMPACT_ATOMS: atom_id res chain seq x y z
N MET A 1 15.10 -22.35 16.43
CA MET A 1 14.69 -22.56 15.03
C MET A 1 14.66 -21.21 14.36
N ASN A 2 15.64 -21.02 13.47
CA ASN A 2 16.03 -19.73 12.92
C ASN A 2 15.08 -19.35 11.78
N HIS A 3 14.10 -18.48 12.03
CA HIS A 3 13.43 -17.73 10.98
C HIS A 3 14.17 -16.40 10.74
N SER A 4 15.43 -16.52 10.35
CA SER A 4 16.09 -15.54 9.51
C SER A 4 15.37 -15.51 8.15
N LEU A 5 14.18 -14.91 8.10
CA LEU A 5 13.59 -14.47 6.84
C LEU A 5 14.30 -13.20 6.41
N ASN A 6 15.56 -13.43 6.03
CA ASN A 6 16.28 -12.68 5.03
C ASN A 6 15.54 -12.81 3.67
N GLU A 7 14.32 -12.29 3.60
CA GLU A 7 13.59 -12.03 2.36
C GLU A 7 13.38 -10.51 2.27
N SER A 8 14.47 -9.77 2.47
CA SER A 8 14.62 -8.36 2.11
C SER A 8 14.60 -8.14 0.59
N ARG A 9 13.88 -8.98 -0.16
CA ARG A 9 13.52 -8.69 -1.56
C ARG A 9 12.35 -7.72 -1.56
N ILE A 10 12.75 -6.46 -1.42
CA ILE A 10 12.09 -5.25 -1.89
C ILE A 10 11.12 -5.54 -3.07
N PRO A 11 9.92 -4.95 -3.08
CA PRO A 11 8.74 -5.31 -3.89
C PRO A 11 8.81 -4.94 -5.38
N VAL A 12 10.01 -5.00 -5.99
CA VAL A 12 10.21 -4.69 -7.41
C VAL A 12 9.39 -5.65 -8.28
N LYS A 13 9.26 -6.92 -7.89
CA LYS A 13 8.50 -7.92 -8.65
C LYS A 13 6.99 -7.65 -8.65
N GLY A 14 6.44 -7.14 -7.56
CA GLY A 14 5.01 -6.79 -7.47
C GLY A 14 4.67 -5.51 -8.25
N LEU A 15 5.54 -4.51 -8.19
CA LEU A 15 5.45 -3.30 -9.01
C LEU A 15 5.66 -3.60 -10.49
N LEU A 16 6.62 -4.46 -10.82
CA LEU A 16 6.89 -4.92 -12.19
C LEU A 16 5.73 -5.73 -12.75
N ALA A 17 5.15 -6.65 -11.97
CA ALA A 17 3.98 -7.42 -12.38
C ALA A 17 2.75 -6.51 -12.60
N GLY A 18 2.50 -5.57 -11.69
CA GLY A 18 1.45 -4.55 -11.87
C GLY A 18 1.68 -3.72 -13.13
N TYR A 19 2.91 -3.24 -13.35
CA TYR A 19 3.31 -2.50 -14.54
C TYR A 19 3.10 -3.34 -15.82
N LEU A 20 3.55 -4.59 -15.85
CA LEU A 20 3.41 -5.48 -17.00
C LEU A 20 1.93 -5.77 -17.33
N VAL A 21 1.08 -5.96 -16.31
CA VAL A 21 -0.37 -6.13 -16.52
C VAL A 21 -0.99 -4.86 -17.10
N THR A 22 -0.61 -3.68 -16.60
CA THR A 22 -1.13 -2.41 -17.11
C THR A 22 -0.66 -2.13 -18.54
N VAL A 23 0.60 -2.43 -18.86
CA VAL A 23 1.14 -2.35 -20.22
C VAL A 23 0.42 -3.33 -21.14
N ALA A 24 0.16 -4.57 -20.70
CA ALA A 24 -0.59 -5.54 -21.50
C ALA A 24 -2.04 -5.09 -21.77
N LEU A 25 -2.71 -4.50 -20.79
CA LEU A 25 -4.06 -3.94 -20.95
C LEU A 25 -4.07 -2.73 -21.90
N LEU A 26 -3.08 -1.83 -21.79
CA LEU A 26 -2.93 -0.70 -22.70
C LEU A 26 -2.60 -1.14 -24.12
N LEU A 27 -1.70 -2.12 -24.29
CA LEU A 27 -1.37 -2.69 -25.60
C LEU A 27 -2.56 -3.43 -26.21
N GLY A 28 -3.31 -4.20 -25.40
CA GLY A 28 -4.56 -4.84 -25.83
C GLY A 28 -5.62 -3.83 -26.24
N PHE A 29 -5.72 -2.72 -25.51
CA PHE A 29 -6.63 -1.62 -25.85
C PHE A 29 -6.20 -0.90 -27.14
N LEU A 30 -4.91 -0.57 -27.30
CA LEU A 30 -4.37 0.03 -28.52
C LEU A 30 -4.55 -0.88 -29.72
N PHE A 31 -4.35 -2.19 -29.54
CA PHE A 31 -4.59 -3.20 -30.56
C PHE A 31 -6.08 -3.28 -30.93
N TRP A 32 -6.99 -3.27 -29.95
CA TRP A 32 -8.43 -3.25 -30.20
C TRP A 32 -8.91 -1.94 -30.86
N ALA A 33 -8.36 -0.80 -30.48
CA ALA A 33 -8.65 0.51 -31.08
C ALA A 33 -8.09 0.60 -32.51
N PHE A 34 -6.89 0.04 -32.75
CA PHE A 34 -6.32 -0.08 -34.08
C PHE A 34 -7.13 -1.04 -34.94
N ALA A 35 -7.46 -2.22 -34.43
CA ALA A 35 -8.28 -3.22 -35.12
C ALA A 35 -9.68 -2.67 -35.45
N SER A 36 -10.32 -1.92 -34.55
CA SER A 36 -11.62 -1.28 -34.81
C SER A 36 -11.51 -0.14 -35.84
N ARG A 37 -10.40 0.62 -35.87
CA ARG A 37 -10.11 1.56 -36.97
C ARG A 37 -9.83 0.85 -38.29
N SER A 38 -9.11 -0.27 -38.29
CA SER A 38 -8.85 -1.08 -39.48
C SER A 38 -10.14 -1.73 -39.99
N PHE A 39 -11.03 -2.18 -39.09
CA PHE A 39 -12.37 -2.68 -39.41
C PHE A 39 -13.29 -1.55 -39.94
N MET A 40 -13.14 -0.32 -39.44
CA MET A 40 -13.87 0.86 -39.96
C MET A 40 -13.59 1.15 -41.43
N PHE A 41 -12.40 0.80 -41.96
CA PHE A 41 -12.11 0.93 -43.39
C PHE A 41 -12.59 -0.27 -44.23
N ALA A 42 -13.06 -1.35 -43.59
CA ALA A 42 -13.41 -2.61 -44.26
C ALA A 42 -14.92 -2.84 -44.44
N GLN A 43 -15.81 -2.07 -43.78
CA GLN A 43 -17.27 -2.28 -43.90
C GLN A 43 -18.04 -0.96 -43.94
N PRO A 44 -18.80 -0.67 -45.02
CA PRO A 44 -19.60 0.54 -45.12
C PRO A 44 -20.97 0.35 -44.44
N GLN A 45 -21.45 1.45 -43.82
CA GLN A 45 -22.84 1.78 -43.42
C GLN A 45 -23.36 1.27 -42.06
N GLY A 46 -23.50 2.20 -41.09
CA GLY A 46 -24.53 2.10 -40.03
C GLY A 46 -24.13 2.31 -38.56
N ILE A 47 -22.85 2.53 -38.22
CA ILE A 47 -22.48 2.74 -36.81
C ILE A 47 -22.63 4.21 -36.43
N ASP A 48 -23.58 4.50 -35.54
CA ASP A 48 -23.82 5.86 -35.04
C ASP A 48 -22.56 6.46 -34.40
N ALA A 49 -22.25 7.71 -34.73
CA ALA A 49 -21.13 8.45 -34.12
C ALA A 49 -21.21 8.49 -32.58
N ARG A 50 -22.43 8.39 -32.02
CA ARG A 50 -22.67 8.27 -30.57
C ARG A 50 -22.12 6.97 -29.98
N LEU A 51 -22.30 5.84 -30.67
CA LEU A 51 -21.78 4.53 -30.24
C LEU A 51 -20.24 4.55 -30.24
N LEU A 52 -19.63 5.10 -31.28
CA LEU A 52 -18.16 5.24 -31.35
C LEU A 52 -17.60 6.11 -30.21
N LEU A 53 -18.28 7.21 -29.86
CA LEU A 53 -17.89 8.04 -28.71
C LEU A 53 -17.98 7.29 -27.38
N VAL A 54 -19.05 6.52 -27.15
CA VAL A 54 -19.21 5.72 -25.93
C VAL A 54 -18.13 4.66 -25.82
N PHE A 55 -17.81 3.96 -26.91
CA PHE A 55 -16.75 2.96 -26.93
C PHE A 55 -15.38 3.57 -26.62
N SER A 56 -15.07 4.73 -27.22
CA SER A 56 -13.83 5.48 -26.95
C SER A 56 -13.72 5.96 -25.49
N PHE A 57 -14.83 6.37 -24.89
CA PHE A 57 -14.87 6.78 -23.49
C PHE A 57 -14.66 5.59 -22.53
N MET A 58 -15.39 4.50 -22.72
CA MET A 58 -15.28 3.29 -21.90
C MET A 58 -13.88 2.69 -21.99
N ALA A 59 -13.29 2.73 -23.17
CA ALA A 59 -11.92 2.35 -23.45
C ALA A 59 -10.86 3.04 -22.59
N VAL A 60 -11.10 4.27 -22.12
CA VAL A 60 -10.18 5.00 -21.25
C VAL A 60 -10.57 4.83 -19.78
N VAL A 61 -11.87 4.94 -19.48
CA VAL A 61 -12.36 4.89 -18.09
C VAL A 61 -12.14 3.52 -17.47
N VAL A 62 -12.40 2.44 -18.22
CA VAL A 62 -12.30 1.08 -17.70
C VAL A 62 -10.86 0.73 -17.30
N PRO A 63 -9.82 0.95 -18.14
CA PRO A 63 -8.43 0.75 -17.72
C PRO A 63 -8.00 1.62 -16.54
N LEU A 64 -8.41 2.90 -16.49
CA LEU A 64 -8.08 3.78 -15.37
C LEU A 64 -8.69 3.30 -14.05
N PHE A 65 -9.93 2.81 -14.11
CA PHE A 65 -10.58 2.22 -12.95
C PHE A 65 -9.83 0.98 -12.44
N PHE A 66 -9.49 0.04 -13.33
CA PHE A 66 -8.72 -1.15 -12.93
C PHE A 66 -7.31 -0.79 -12.44
N PHE A 67 -6.65 0.20 -13.06
CA PHE A 67 -5.35 0.70 -12.59
C PHE A 67 -5.45 1.26 -11.17
N ALA A 68 -6.47 2.08 -10.88
CA ALA A 68 -6.70 2.62 -9.55
C ALA A 68 -6.97 1.52 -8.52
N LEU A 69 -7.80 0.52 -8.87
CA LEU A 69 -8.01 -0.65 -8.02
C LEU A 69 -6.68 -1.34 -7.72
N ILE A 70 -5.93 -1.75 -8.75
CA ILE A 70 -4.64 -2.45 -8.58
C ILE A 70 -3.65 -1.61 -7.75
N GLY A 71 -3.62 -0.29 -7.93
CA GLY A 71 -2.81 0.61 -7.11
C GLY A 71 -3.17 0.55 -5.62
N ILE A 72 -4.47 0.60 -5.29
CA ILE A 72 -4.97 0.48 -3.91
C ILE A 72 -4.62 -0.90 -3.34
N TRP A 73 -4.75 -1.96 -4.14
CA TRP A 73 -4.38 -3.32 -3.78
C TRP A 73 -2.91 -3.44 -3.35
N LEU A 74 -2.01 -2.95 -4.20
CA LEU A 74 -0.58 -2.97 -3.94
C LEU A 74 -0.21 -2.08 -2.75
N PHE A 75 -0.88 -0.94 -2.59
CA PHE A 75 -0.70 -0.06 -1.45
C PHE A 75 -1.01 -0.78 -0.13
N ILE A 76 -2.17 -1.44 -0.01
CA ILE A 76 -2.56 -2.16 1.21
C ILE A 76 -1.58 -3.31 1.50
N TYR A 77 -1.19 -4.08 0.48
CA TYR A 77 -0.23 -5.18 0.64
C TYR A 77 1.12 -4.71 1.21
N GLN A 78 1.63 -3.59 0.70
CA GLN A 78 2.91 -3.04 1.14
C GLN A 78 2.81 -2.36 2.51
N ASP A 79 1.76 -1.58 2.75
CA ASP A 79 1.55 -0.87 4.01
C ASP A 79 1.33 -1.86 5.17
N ALA A 80 0.58 -2.95 4.95
CA ALA A 80 0.40 -4.01 5.96
C ALA A 80 1.74 -4.67 6.33
N GLY A 81 2.59 -4.95 5.33
CA GLY A 81 3.91 -5.53 5.56
C GLY A 81 4.86 -4.60 6.31
N ARG A 82 4.79 -3.29 6.05
CA ARG A 82 5.57 -2.28 6.78
C ARG A 82 5.17 -2.18 8.26
N ARG A 83 3.92 -2.50 8.59
CA ARG A 83 3.36 -2.50 9.94
C ARG A 83 3.46 -3.86 10.65
N GLY A 84 4.04 -4.87 10.00
CA GLY A 84 4.16 -6.23 10.54
C GLY A 84 2.82 -6.96 10.69
N MET A 85 1.80 -6.51 9.96
CA MET A 85 0.49 -7.15 9.93
C MET A 85 0.46 -8.21 8.82
N ASN A 86 -0.38 -9.25 8.95
CA ASN A 86 -0.51 -10.28 7.90
C ASN A 86 -1.03 -9.66 6.59
N GLN A 87 -0.15 -9.58 5.59
CA GLN A 87 -0.40 -8.88 4.32
C GLN A 87 -1.60 -9.45 3.57
N TRP A 88 -1.68 -10.79 3.47
CA TRP A 88 -2.73 -11.48 2.72
C TRP A 88 -4.10 -11.33 3.35
N LEU A 89 -4.18 -11.36 4.68
CA LEU A 89 -5.45 -11.18 5.37
C LEU A 89 -6.07 -9.81 5.08
N TRP A 90 -5.28 -8.75 5.25
CA TRP A 90 -5.76 -7.38 5.05
C TRP A 90 -6.04 -7.05 3.60
N THR A 91 -5.26 -7.61 2.66
CA THR A 91 -5.61 -7.52 1.25
C THR A 91 -6.92 -8.25 1.01
N LEU A 92 -7.07 -9.54 1.32
CA LEU A 92 -8.32 -10.28 1.06
C LEU A 92 -9.57 -9.57 1.61
N ILE A 93 -9.52 -9.04 2.84
CA ILE A 93 -10.61 -8.25 3.42
C ILE A 93 -10.98 -7.05 2.54
N ALA A 94 -10.00 -6.34 1.97
CA ALA A 94 -10.25 -5.20 1.08
C ALA A 94 -10.91 -5.56 -0.27
N ILE A 95 -10.81 -6.82 -0.77
CA ILE A 95 -11.34 -7.28 -2.10
C ILE A 95 -12.77 -7.71 -1.86
N PHE A 96 -12.93 -8.56 -0.84
CA PHE A 96 -14.16 -9.30 -0.66
C PHE A 96 -15.21 -8.49 0.09
N THR A 97 -14.79 -7.42 0.78
CA THR A 97 -15.74 -6.53 1.45
C THR A 97 -16.17 -5.41 0.48
N PRO A 98 -17.42 -5.43 -0.01
CA PRO A 98 -17.91 -4.45 -0.98
C PRO A 98 -17.97 -3.03 -0.39
N ASN A 99 -18.27 -2.05 -1.25
CA ASN A 99 -18.51 -0.66 -0.87
C ASN A 99 -17.34 0.04 -0.14
N LEU A 100 -16.10 -0.34 -0.47
CA LEU A 100 -14.87 0.19 0.16
C LEU A 100 -14.77 -0.06 1.68
N ILE A 101 -15.68 -0.83 2.27
CA ILE A 101 -15.71 -1.07 3.72
C ILE A 101 -14.41 -1.73 4.17
N GLY A 102 -13.87 -2.68 3.39
CA GLY A 102 -12.60 -3.33 3.74
C GLY A 102 -11.42 -2.36 3.78
N ILE A 103 -11.40 -1.34 2.92
CA ILE A 103 -10.37 -0.29 2.93
C ILE A 103 -10.54 0.60 4.16
N ILE A 104 -11.79 0.99 4.48
CA ILE A 104 -12.09 1.79 5.67
C ILE A 104 -11.68 1.04 6.94
N LEU A 105 -12.04 -0.24 7.05
CA LEU A 105 -11.65 -1.11 8.15
C LEU A 105 -10.12 -1.20 8.29
N TYR A 106 -9.41 -1.39 7.18
CA TYR A 106 -7.95 -1.37 7.18
C TYR A 106 -7.39 -0.06 7.72
N LEU A 107 -7.89 1.09 7.25
CA LEU A 107 -7.40 2.40 7.66
C LEU A 107 -7.64 2.69 9.14
N ILE A 108 -8.75 2.20 9.72
CA ILE A 108 -9.08 2.35 11.14
C ILE A 108 -8.23 1.42 12.00
N LEU A 109 -8.03 0.17 11.57
CA LEU A 109 -7.38 -0.88 12.36
C LEU A 109 -5.87 -1.00 12.12
N ARG A 110 -5.28 -0.15 11.27
CA ARG A 110 -3.84 -0.19 10.97
C ARG A 110 -2.99 0.10 12.21
N ARG A 111 -1.98 -0.74 12.45
CA ARG A 111 -0.96 -0.57 13.50
C ARG A 111 0.02 0.55 13.14
N PRO A 112 0.73 1.17 14.10
CA PRO A 112 1.81 2.10 13.78
C PRO A 112 2.92 1.44 12.94
N LEU A 113 3.71 2.27 12.24
CA LEU A 113 4.85 1.77 11.47
C LEU A 113 5.94 1.24 12.41
N LEU A 114 6.55 0.12 12.05
CA LEU A 114 7.68 -0.44 12.77
C LEU A 114 8.95 0.37 12.49
N SER A 115 9.74 0.60 13.54
CA SER A 115 11.06 1.25 13.46
C SER A 115 12.18 0.26 13.81
N PRO A 116 13.37 0.38 13.22
CA PRO A 116 14.51 -0.45 13.59
C PRO A 116 15.06 -0.07 14.99
N CYS A 117 15.35 -1.05 15.88
CA CYS A 117 16.08 -0.78 17.15
C CYS A 117 17.51 -0.31 16.82
N PRO A 118 18.02 0.74 17.47
CA PRO A 118 19.38 1.25 17.26
C PRO A 118 20.48 0.30 17.76
N GLY A 119 20.15 -0.64 18.64
CA GLY A 119 21.11 -1.62 19.19
C GLY A 119 21.29 -2.87 18.31
N CYS A 120 20.20 -3.46 17.82
CA CYS A 120 20.25 -4.75 17.10
C CYS A 120 19.61 -4.75 15.70
N GLY A 121 18.94 -3.66 15.30
CA GLY A 121 18.29 -3.54 13.99
C GLY A 121 16.95 -4.26 13.85
N SER A 122 16.44 -4.94 14.89
CA SER A 122 15.14 -5.61 14.81
C SER A 122 13.99 -4.61 14.68
N ARG A 123 12.89 -5.04 14.02
CA ARG A 123 11.72 -4.19 13.81
C ARG A 123 10.85 -4.18 15.06
N VAL A 124 10.79 -3.03 15.72
CA VAL A 124 10.08 -2.84 16.97
C VAL A 124 8.96 -1.81 16.82
N GLU A 125 7.90 -1.99 17.60
CA GLU A 125 6.78 -1.05 17.64
C GLU A 125 7.18 0.21 18.43
N PRO A 126 6.87 1.42 17.93
CA PRO A 126 7.33 2.68 18.53
C PRO A 126 6.74 2.96 19.92
N GLN A 127 5.79 2.14 20.39
CA GLN A 127 5.18 2.28 21.70
C GLN A 127 6.03 1.66 22.82
N LEU A 128 6.89 0.70 22.49
CA LEU A 128 7.72 -0.03 23.47
C LEU A 128 8.80 0.86 24.08
N ALA A 129 9.04 0.68 25.38
CA ALA A 129 10.12 1.37 26.10
C ALA A 129 11.48 0.68 25.92
N TYR A 130 11.47 -0.64 25.72
CA TYR A 130 12.65 -1.49 25.58
C TYR A 130 12.46 -2.47 24.41
N CYS A 131 13.53 -2.80 23.72
CA CYS A 131 13.52 -3.80 22.66
C CYS A 131 13.37 -5.22 23.25
N PRO A 132 12.42 -6.03 22.79
CA PRO A 132 12.24 -7.39 23.29
C PRO A 132 13.38 -8.34 22.90
N ASP A 133 14.11 -8.05 21.83
CA ASP A 133 15.17 -8.94 21.32
C ASP A 133 16.53 -8.70 22.00
N CYS A 134 16.86 -7.44 22.33
CA CYS A 134 18.19 -7.09 22.87
C CYS A 134 18.17 -6.27 24.16
N GLY A 135 17.00 -5.82 24.62
CA GLY A 135 16.87 -4.98 25.82
C GLY A 135 17.28 -3.51 25.63
N CYS A 136 17.65 -3.07 24.41
CA CYS A 136 17.99 -1.66 24.11
C CYS A 136 16.84 -0.74 24.56
N GLN A 137 17.14 0.37 25.27
CA GLN A 137 16.12 1.37 25.60
C GLN A 137 15.72 2.14 24.34
N LEU A 138 14.43 2.10 23.98
CA LEU A 138 13.89 2.71 22.76
C LEU A 138 13.36 4.13 22.99
N LYS A 139 12.83 4.39 24.19
CA LYS A 139 12.31 5.71 24.58
C LYS A 139 13.16 6.31 25.69
N LYS A 140 13.53 7.59 25.56
CA LYS A 140 14.13 8.36 26.64
C LYS A 140 13.14 8.43 27.82
N LYS A 141 13.65 8.48 29.05
CA LYS A 141 12.84 8.70 30.25
C LYS A 141 13.10 10.09 30.80
N CYS A 142 12.08 10.69 31.41
CA CYS A 142 12.23 11.94 32.12
C CYS A 142 13.18 11.76 33.31
N PRO A 143 14.22 12.59 33.47
CA PRO A 143 15.15 12.49 34.61
C PRO A 143 14.49 12.82 35.95
N ALA A 144 13.37 13.57 35.96
CA ALA A 144 12.69 13.97 37.19
C ALA A 144 11.64 12.97 37.67
N CYS A 145 10.81 12.41 36.78
CA CYS A 145 9.70 11.54 37.17
C CYS A 145 9.75 10.13 36.56
N GLY A 146 10.71 9.82 35.69
CA GLY A 146 10.86 8.51 35.05
C GLY A 146 9.84 8.19 33.93
N ALA A 147 8.90 9.09 33.62
CA ALA A 147 7.92 8.90 32.55
C ALA A 147 8.61 8.79 31.16
N GLY A 148 8.03 7.98 30.27
CA GLY A 148 8.52 7.85 28.89
C GLY A 148 8.34 9.15 28.10
N LEU A 149 9.37 9.54 27.35
CA LEU A 149 9.41 10.76 26.55
C LEU A 149 9.28 10.44 25.07
N GLU A 150 8.60 11.33 24.35
CA GLU A 150 8.64 11.36 22.91
C GLU A 150 9.99 11.93 22.43
N PRO A 151 10.55 11.47 21.30
CA PRO A 151 11.90 11.82 20.85
C PRO A 151 12.17 13.33 20.77
N GLU A 152 11.14 14.12 20.46
CA GLU A 152 11.21 15.56 20.20
C GLU A 152 10.60 16.43 21.33
N SER A 153 10.31 15.83 22.49
CA SER A 153 9.67 16.56 23.60
C SER A 153 10.65 17.53 24.27
N ARG A 154 10.27 18.82 24.35
CA ARG A 154 11.03 19.87 25.08
C ARG A 154 10.69 19.93 26.57
N PHE A 155 9.51 19.45 26.94
CA PHE A 155 8.99 19.39 28.30
C PHE A 155 8.31 18.04 28.52
N CYS A 156 8.40 17.51 29.73
CA CYS A 156 7.72 16.27 30.10
C CYS A 156 6.21 16.52 30.26
N GLY A 157 5.37 15.80 29.50
CA GLY A 157 3.91 15.88 29.62
C GLY A 157 3.34 15.37 30.95
N ASN A 158 4.13 14.65 31.75
CA ASN A 158 3.69 14.11 33.04
C ASN A 158 4.03 15.03 34.23
N CYS A 159 5.21 15.65 34.25
CA CYS A 159 5.68 16.46 35.39
C CYS A 159 6.08 17.91 35.05
N GLY A 160 6.06 18.31 33.78
CA GLY A 160 6.39 19.67 33.34
C GLY A 160 7.88 20.02 33.31
N THR A 161 8.78 19.11 33.71
CA THR A 161 10.23 19.37 33.70
C THR A 161 10.75 19.54 32.27
N LYS A 162 11.64 20.51 32.06
CA LYS A 162 12.35 20.74 30.79
C LYS A 162 13.37 19.63 30.53
N LEU A 163 13.46 19.18 29.28
CA LEU A 163 14.23 18.01 28.84
C LEU A 163 15.50 18.38 28.06
#